data_AF-A0A7V8Y5P2-F1
#
_entry.id   AF-A0A7V8Y5P2-F1
#
_cell.length_a   1.000
_cell.length_b   1.000
_cell.length_c   1.000
_cell.angle_alpha   90.00
_cell.angle_beta   90.00
_cell.angle_gamma   90.00
#
_symmetry.space_group_name_H-M   'P 1'
#
loop_
_entity.id
_entity.type
_entity.pdbx_description
1 polymer ?
#
loop_
_entity_poly.entity_id
_entity_poly.type
_entity_poly.pdbx_seq_one_letter_code
_entity_poly.pdbx_strand_id
1 'polypeptide(L)'
;GTATTSQPTSSSSASGPDAAAVEKVFTDYYQALLARDFAKACSYNAPETNKALLDNVRARNIPVNTCDEALQKIYATPAADTAADKIVSSSQIEDIKVTGEDATITWSAEQDG
;
A
#
# COMPACT_ATOMS: atom_id res chain seq x y z
N GLY A 1 -37.26 -14.48 27.97
CA GLY A 1 -35.96 -14.42 28.68
C GLY A 1 -34.88 -14.41 27.62
N THR A 2 -34.12 -13.32 27.54
CA THR A 2 -32.67 -13.20 27.85
C THR A 2 -31.79 -13.68 26.69
N ALA A 3 -31.29 -12.77 25.83
CA ALA A 3 -30.05 -11.96 25.97
C ALA A 3 -28.79 -12.82 25.73
N THR A 4 -27.71 -12.45 25.04
CA THR A 4 -27.20 -11.28 24.31
C THR A 4 -25.87 -11.77 23.70
N THR A 5 -25.43 -11.28 22.53
CA THR A 5 -24.01 -10.89 22.34
C THR A 5 -23.95 -9.85 21.23
N SER A 6 -24.04 -8.59 21.64
CA SER A 6 -23.56 -7.46 20.86
C SER A 6 -22.05 -7.57 20.78
N GLN A 7 -21.48 -7.80 19.59
CA GLN A 7 -20.05 -7.68 19.39
C GLN A 7 -19.72 -6.18 19.30
N PRO A 8 -18.90 -5.62 20.18
CA PRO A 8 -18.41 -4.26 19.98
C PRO A 8 -17.40 -4.32 18.83
N THR A 9 -17.79 -3.86 17.65
CA THR A 9 -16.81 -3.41 16.65
C THR A 9 -16.23 -2.11 17.17
N SER A 10 -15.30 -2.23 18.11
CA SER A 10 -14.47 -1.10 18.55
C SER A 10 -13.63 -0.69 17.35
N SER A 11 -14.21 0.20 16.56
CA SER A 11 -13.48 1.03 15.60
C SER A 11 -12.68 2.03 16.41
N SER A 12 -11.71 1.53 17.16
CA SER A 12 -10.74 2.38 17.83
C SER A 12 -9.67 2.64 16.80
N SER A 13 -9.35 3.92 16.54
CA SER A 13 -8.05 4.28 15.95
C SER A 13 -7.01 3.49 16.71
N ALA A 14 -6.39 2.53 16.03
CA ALA A 14 -5.63 1.50 16.69
C ALA A 14 -4.37 2.15 17.25
N SER A 15 -4.27 2.21 18.56
CA SER A 15 -3.04 2.55 19.28
C SER A 15 -2.52 1.24 19.86
N GLY A 16 -1.39 0.74 19.37
CA GLY A 16 -0.87 -0.56 19.80
C GLY A 16 0.14 -1.18 18.84
N PRO A 17 0.71 -2.36 19.19
CA PRO A 17 1.74 -3.02 18.40
C PRO A 17 1.29 -3.36 16.97
N ASP A 18 0.02 -3.69 16.77
CA ASP A 18 -0.52 -4.02 15.45
C ASP A 18 -0.59 -2.79 14.54
N ALA A 19 -0.99 -1.63 15.09
CA ALA A 19 -0.99 -0.38 14.34
C ALA A 19 0.44 0.05 13.94
N ALA A 20 1.39 -0.10 14.86
CA ALA A 20 2.80 0.18 14.57
C ALA A 20 3.38 -0.78 13.51
N ALA A 21 2.97 -2.06 13.50
CA ALA A 21 3.37 -3.01 12.47
C ALA A 21 2.79 -2.64 11.10
N VAL A 22 1.50 -2.25 11.06
CA VAL A 22 0.82 -1.79 9.84
C VAL A 22 1.47 -0.52 9.29
N GLU A 23 1.71 0.47 10.17
CA GLU A 23 2.44 1.70 9.83
C GLU A 23 3.82 1.38 9.25
N LYS A 24 4.56 0.47 9.90
CA LYS A 24 5.88 0.07 9.43
C LYS A 24 5.84 -0.57 8.05
N VAL A 25 4.88 -1.47 7.78
CA VAL A 25 4.72 -2.09 6.45
C VAL A 25 4.42 -1.04 5.40
N PHE A 26 3.54 -0.07 5.71
CA PHE A 26 3.25 1.05 4.82
C PHE A 26 4.51 1.86 4.52
N THR A 27 5.22 2.33 5.54
CA THR A 27 6.45 3.11 5.37
C THR A 27 7.54 2.34 4.62
N ASP A 28 7.80 1.09 4.99
CA ASP A 28 8.81 0.26 4.35
C ASP A 28 8.50 0.04 2.85
N TYR A 29 7.22 -0.17 2.50
CA TYR A 29 6.80 -0.33 1.11
C TYR A 29 7.14 0.90 0.27
N TYR A 30 6.80 2.10 0.75
CA TYR A 30 7.09 3.34 0.03
C TYR A 30 8.59 3.67 0.01
N GLN A 31 9.34 3.34 1.06
CA GLN A 31 10.80 3.44 1.04
C GLN A 31 11.43 2.51 0.00
N ALA A 32 10.90 1.29 -0.16
CA ALA A 32 11.35 0.38 -1.21
C ALA A 32 11.07 0.94 -2.61
N LEU A 33 9.93 1.60 -2.81
CA LEU A 33 9.61 2.30 -4.05
C LEU A 33 10.60 3.43 -4.36
N LEU A 34 10.91 4.29 -3.38
CA LEU A 34 11.92 5.35 -3.50
C LEU A 34 13.32 4.81 -3.86
N ALA A 35 13.72 3.74 -3.18
CA ALA A 35 15.00 3.08 -3.40
C ALA A 35 15.04 2.32 -4.74
N ARG A 36 13.92 2.24 -5.47
CA ARG A 36 13.73 1.40 -6.66
C ARG A 36 13.99 -0.09 -6.38
N ASP A 37 13.82 -0.52 -5.13
CA ASP A 37 13.86 -1.92 -4.71
C ASP A 37 12.48 -2.55 -4.92
N PHE A 38 12.14 -2.77 -6.19
CA PHE A 38 10.81 -3.27 -6.55
C PHE A 38 10.54 -4.69 -6.07
N ALA A 39 11.58 -5.52 -5.93
CA ALA A 39 11.43 -6.85 -5.35
C ALA A 39 10.96 -6.77 -3.89
N LYS A 40 11.58 -5.86 -3.11
CA LYS A 40 11.17 -5.59 -1.73
C LYS A 40 9.77 -4.99 -1.67
N ALA A 41 9.45 -4.00 -2.51
CA ALA A 41 8.10 -3.42 -2.57
C ALA A 41 7.03 -4.49 -2.85
N CYS A 42 7.26 -5.33 -3.86
CA CYS A 42 6.36 -6.43 -4.21
C CYS A 42 6.22 -7.51 -3.12
N SER A 43 7.20 -7.63 -2.20
CA SER A 43 7.13 -8.57 -1.08
C SER A 43 6.17 -8.13 0.03
N TYR A 44 5.81 -6.83 0.09
CA TYR A 44 4.79 -6.31 1.01
C TYR A 44 3.37 -6.45 0.45
N ASN A 45 3.23 -6.76 -0.84
CA ASN A 45 1.93 -6.94 -1.48
C ASN A 45 1.41 -8.38 -1.28
N ALA A 46 0.11 -8.49 -1.04
CA ALA A 46 -0.59 -9.75 -1.19
C ALA A 46 -0.56 -10.24 -2.65
N PRO A 47 -0.65 -11.57 -2.91
CA PRO A 47 -0.61 -12.12 -4.27
C PRO A 47 -1.68 -11.53 -5.21
N GLU A 48 -2.89 -11.28 -4.71
CA GLU A 48 -3.99 -10.67 -5.46
C GLU A 48 -3.68 -9.23 -5.86
N THR A 49 -2.97 -8.46 -5.02
CA THR A 49 -2.49 -7.11 -5.33
C THR A 49 -1.47 -7.14 -6.46
N ASN A 50 -0.52 -8.08 -6.40
CA ASN A 50 0.47 -8.29 -7.46
C ASN A 50 -0.22 -8.69 -8.78
N LYS A 51 -1.25 -9.55 -8.72
CA LYS A 51 -2.04 -9.91 -9.88
C LYS A 51 -2.79 -8.70 -10.47
N ALA A 52 -3.44 -7.89 -9.64
CA ALA A 52 -4.14 -6.70 -10.09
C ALA A 52 -3.20 -5.68 -10.75
N LEU A 53 -1.99 -5.49 -10.19
CA LEU A 53 -0.95 -4.66 -10.81
C LEU A 53 -0.59 -5.17 -12.22
N LEU A 54 -0.31 -6.47 -12.35
CA LEU A 54 0.03 -7.09 -13.63
C LEU A 54 -1.10 -6.91 -14.66
N ASP A 55 -2.34 -7.17 -14.26
CA ASP A 55 -3.50 -7.04 -15.13
C ASP A 55 -3.69 -5.59 -15.59
N ASN A 56 -3.50 -4.61 -14.71
CA ASN A 56 -3.56 -3.17 -15.04
C ASN A 56 -2.45 -2.73 -16.01
N VAL A 57 -1.21 -3.22 -15.83
CA VAL A 57 -0.09 -2.90 -16.73
C VAL A 57 -0.30 -3.54 -18.10
N ARG A 58 -0.74 -4.80 -18.14
CA ARG A 58 -1.06 -5.51 -19.40
C ARG A 58 -2.22 -4.88 -20.15
N ALA A 59 -3.23 -4.35 -19.45
CA ALA A 59 -4.34 -3.63 -20.06
C ALA A 59 -3.89 -2.40 -20.86
N ARG A 60 -2.69 -1.86 -20.57
CA ARG A 60 -2.04 -0.78 -21.33
C ARG A 60 -1.15 -1.29 -22.47
N ASN A 61 -1.29 -2.56 -22.85
CA ASN A 61 -0.46 -3.28 -23.84
C ASN A 61 1.04 -3.33 -23.50
N ILE A 62 1.38 -3.29 -22.20
CA ILE A 62 2.75 -3.45 -21.74
C ILE A 62 2.93 -4.90 -21.28
N PRO A 63 3.78 -5.71 -21.96
CA PRO A 63 4.00 -7.10 -21.58
C PRO A 63 4.85 -7.16 -20.31
N VAL A 64 4.31 -7.81 -19.27
CA VAL A 64 4.98 -8.03 -17.97
C VAL A 64 4.55 -9.37 -17.39
N ASN A 65 5.42 -10.02 -16.63
CA ASN A 65 5.18 -11.33 -16.03
C ASN A 65 5.29 -11.33 -14.51
N THR A 66 6.08 -10.42 -13.95
CA THR A 66 6.31 -10.32 -12.50
C THR A 66 6.02 -8.91 -11.99
N CYS A 67 5.73 -8.79 -10.70
CA CYS A 67 5.39 -7.51 -10.08
C CYS A 67 6.54 -6.50 -10.18
N ASP A 68 7.78 -6.94 -10.00
CA ASP A 68 8.97 -6.09 -10.11
C ASP A 68 9.17 -5.60 -11.55
N GLU A 69 8.96 -6.47 -12.55
CA GLU A 69 8.98 -6.06 -13.96
C GLU A 69 7.90 -5.00 -14.24
N ALA A 70 6.69 -5.17 -13.69
CA ALA A 70 5.62 -4.20 -13.81
C ALA A 70 5.98 -2.84 -13.21
N LEU A 71 6.53 -2.81 -12.00
CA LEU A 71 6.99 -1.56 -11.38
C LEU A 71 8.15 -0.93 -12.15
N GLN A 72 9.11 -1.72 -12.65
CA GLN A 72 10.18 -1.20 -13.51
C GLN A 72 9.63 -0.52 -14.77
N LYS A 73 8.64 -1.11 -15.44
CA LYS A 73 8.01 -0.51 -16.63
C LYS A 73 7.25 0.76 -16.29
N ILE A 74 6.53 0.79 -15.16
CA ILE A 74 5.84 2.00 -14.69
C ILE A 74 6.84 3.12 -14.46
N TYR A 75 7.91 2.87 -13.70
CA TYR A 75 8.92 3.87 -13.33
C TYR A 75 9.83 4.27 -14.50
N ALA A 76 9.87 3.51 -15.59
CA ALA A 76 10.51 3.92 -16.84
C ALA A 76 9.69 4.97 -17.62
N THR A 77 8.43 5.21 -17.25
CA THR A 77 7.62 6.27 -17.85
C THR A 77 8.16 7.64 -17.39
N PRO A 78 8.38 8.61 -18.30
CA PRO A 78 8.84 9.94 -17.92
C PRO A 78 7.97 10.54 -16.80
N ALA A 79 8.62 11.15 -15.81
CA ALA A 79 8.02 11.74 -14.62
C ALA A 79 7.36 10.76 -13.62
N ALA A 80 7.30 9.45 -13.90
CA ALA A 80 6.75 8.49 -12.94
C ALA A 80 7.61 8.36 -11.68
N ASP A 81 8.93 8.45 -11.82
CA ASP A 81 9.87 8.48 -10.70
C ASP A 81 9.70 9.75 -9.85
N THR A 82 9.56 10.91 -10.49
CA THR A 82 9.35 12.19 -9.79
C THR A 82 8.00 12.20 -9.08
N ALA A 83 6.95 11.67 -9.71
CA ALA A 83 5.63 11.55 -9.09
C ALA A 83 5.65 10.58 -7.90
N ALA A 84 6.31 9.43 -8.05
CA ALA A 84 6.48 8.48 -6.96
C ALA A 84 7.28 9.08 -5.80
N ASP A 85 8.39 9.75 -6.10
CA ASP A 85 9.24 10.40 -5.10
C ASP A 85 8.46 11.48 -4.34
N LYS A 86 7.64 12.26 -5.04
CA LYS A 86 6.78 13.26 -4.42
C LYS A 86 5.71 12.63 -3.52
N ILE A 87 5.00 11.61 -4.01
CA ILE A 87 3.98 10.90 -3.22
C ILE A 87 4.60 10.33 -1.96
N VAL A 88 5.76 9.67 -2.05
CA VAL A 88 6.40 9.08 -0.87
C VAL A 88 6.86 10.17 0.10
N SER A 89 7.56 11.20 -0.38
CA SER A 89 8.13 12.25 0.46
C SER A 89 7.09 13.14 1.16
N SER A 90 5.88 13.22 0.61
CA SER A 90 4.76 13.98 1.18
C SER A 90 3.74 13.11 1.91
N SER A 91 3.90 11.78 1.88
CA SER A 91 2.94 10.86 2.48
C SER A 91 2.85 11.01 3.99
N GLN A 92 1.63 11.17 4.50
CA GLN A 92 1.32 11.25 5.92
C GLN A 92 0.17 10.30 6.24
N ILE A 93 0.39 9.43 7.22
CA ILE A 93 -0.67 8.58 7.76
C ILE A 93 -1.54 9.44 8.69
N GLU A 94 -2.84 9.44 8.45
CA GLU A 94 -3.83 10.20 9.22
C GLU A 94 -4.50 9.32 10.27
N ASP A 95 -4.83 8.08 9.91
CA ASP A 95 -5.48 7.12 10.81
C ASP A 95 -5.12 5.68 10.41
N ILE A 96 -4.99 4.80 11.41
CA ILE A 96 -4.89 3.36 11.21
C ILE A 96 -5.97 2.70 12.04
N LYS A 97 -6.80 1.90 11.38
CA LYS A 97 -7.85 1.11 12.02
C LYS A 97 -7.62 -0.36 11.77
N VAL A 98 -7.34 -1.11 12.82
CA VAL A 98 -7.19 -2.57 12.78
C VAL A 98 -8.49 -3.23 13.24
N THR A 99 -9.01 -4.18 12.46
CA THR A 99 -10.22 -4.95 12.75
C THR A 99 -9.95 -6.43 12.49
N GLY A 100 -9.61 -7.18 13.54
CA GLY A 100 -9.23 -8.58 13.38
C GLY A 100 -7.92 -8.71 12.60
N GLU A 101 -7.97 -9.42 11.48
CA GLU A 101 -6.81 -9.63 10.59
C GLU A 101 -6.67 -8.53 9.52
N ASP A 102 -7.65 -7.63 9.43
CA ASP A 102 -7.67 -6.55 8.46
C ASP A 102 -7.19 -5.23 9.10
N ALA A 103 -6.50 -4.41 8.31
CA ALA A 103 -6.18 -3.03 8.68
C ALA A 103 -6.54 -2.07 7.55
N THR A 104 -7.10 -0.92 7.90
CA THR A 104 -7.36 0.20 6.99
C THR A 104 -6.46 1.35 7.39
N ILE A 105 -5.71 1.88 6.42
CA ILE A 105 -4.87 3.06 6.58
C ILE A 105 -5.51 4.21 5.82
N THR A 106 -5.80 5.31 6.52
CA THR A 106 -6.13 6.59 5.92
C THR A 106 -4.84 7.39 5.83
N TRP A 107 -4.47 7.85 4.64
CA TRP A 107 -3.26 8.62 4.40
C TRP A 107 -3.50 9.67 3.32
N SER A 108 -2.71 10.73 3.38
CA SER A 108 -2.66 11.76 2.35
C SER A 108 -1.25 11.88 1.77
N ALA A 109 -1.16 12.34 0.53
CA ALA A 109 0.09 12.75 -0.10
C ALA A 109 -0.19 13.90 -1.07
N GLU A 110 0.82 14.70 -1.34
CA GLU A 110 0.75 15.70 -2.39
C GLU A 110 0.88 15.03 -3.75
N GLN A 111 -0.16 15.19 -4.57
CA GLN A 111 -0.12 14.85 -5.99
C GLN A 111 -0.31 16.14 -6.77
N ASP A 112 0.72 16.59 -7.50
CA ASP A 112 0.51 17.66 -8.48
C ASP A 112 -0.23 17.07 -9.69
N GLY A 113 -1.25 17.81 -10.17
CA GLY A 113 -1.98 17.52 -11.40
C GLY A 113 -1.27 18.06 -12.64
#